data_AF-A0A9Q9ITP7-F1
#
_entry.id   AF-A0A9Q9ITP7-F1
#
_cell.length_a   1.000
_cell.length_b   1.000
_cell.length_c   1.000
_cell.angle_alpha   90.00
_cell.angle_beta   90.00
_cell.angle_gamma   90.00
#
_symmetry.space_group_name_H-M   'P 1'
#
loop_
_entity.id
_entity.type
_entity.pdbx_description
1 polymer ?
#
loop_
_entity_poly.entity_id
_entity_poly.type
_entity_poly.pdbx_seq_one_letter_code
_entity_poly.pdbx_strand_id
1 'polypeptide(L)'
;MDRLHRQVGAVGLAAAAVLPGLSAQVDQHAAEVRDLLGVRGRRPTLTALASYTDGLLDGATGRGWQPPQHDLVGWAGADGVAVRLLALCALVTSAVA
;
A
#
# COMPACT_ATOMS: atom_id res chain seq x y z
N MET A 1 5.54 10.89 8.71
CA MET A 1 5.71 10.03 7.52
C MET A 1 6.68 8.87 7.78
N ASP A 2 7.80 9.08 8.46
CA ASP A 2 8.82 8.05 8.73
C ASP A 2 8.33 6.75 9.39
N ARG A 3 7.32 6.85 10.26
CA ARG A 3 6.74 5.67 10.93
C ARG A 3 5.91 4.82 9.97
N LEU A 4 5.06 5.46 9.16
CA LEU A 4 4.24 4.78 8.15
C LEU A 4 5.14 4.10 7.11
N HIS A 5 6.18 4.81 6.65
CA HIS A 5 7.13 4.28 5.68
C HIS A 5 7.88 3.04 6.18
N ARG A 6 8.32 3.02 7.46
CA ARG A 6 8.98 1.84 8.05
C ARG A 6 8.03 0.68 8.33
N GLN A 7 6.90 0.95 8.98
CA GLN A 7 5.99 -0.13 9.43
C GLN A 7 5.14 -0.70 8.30
N VAL A 8 4.69 0.14 7.36
CA VAL A 8 3.90 -0.30 6.21
C VAL A 8 4.80 -0.72 5.06
N GLY A 9 5.78 0.12 4.69
CA GLY A 9 6.66 -0.16 3.55
C GLY A 9 7.60 -1.34 3.82
N ALA A 10 8.57 -1.20 4.73
CA ALA A 10 9.62 -2.21 4.88
C ALA A 10 9.11 -3.55 5.46
N VAL A 11 8.39 -3.50 6.58
CA VAL A 11 7.88 -4.72 7.24
C VAL A 11 6.78 -5.38 6.41
N GLY A 12 5.87 -4.60 5.82
CA GLY A 12 4.79 -5.14 4.99
C GLY A 12 5.31 -5.78 3.71
N LEU A 13 6.31 -5.20 3.04
CA LEU A 13 6.92 -5.82 1.85
C LEU A 13 7.64 -7.12 2.20
N ALA A 14 8.34 -7.18 3.35
CA ALA A 14 8.93 -8.41 3.85
C ALA A 14 7.87 -9.49 4.16
N ALA A 15 6.73 -9.09 4.74
CA ALA A 15 5.60 -10.00 4.96
C ALA A 15 5.00 -10.51 3.65
N ALA A 16 4.78 -9.64 2.67
CA ALA A 16 4.22 -10.00 1.37
C ALA A 16 5.13 -11.00 0.61
N ALA A 17 6.45 -10.92 0.80
CA ALA A 17 7.39 -11.86 0.21
C ALA A 17 7.27 -13.30 0.75
N VAL A 18 6.69 -13.49 1.94
CA VAL A 18 6.57 -14.81 2.59
C VAL A 18 5.12 -15.27 2.82
N LEU A 19 4.14 -14.40 2.57
CA LEU A 19 2.71 -14.68 2.69
C LEU A 19 2.03 -14.57 1.32
N PRO A 20 1.80 -15.69 0.59
CA PRO A 20 1.22 -15.65 -0.75
C PRO A 20 -0.16 -14.97 -0.82
N GLY A 21 -0.99 -15.19 0.20
CA GLY A 21 -2.31 -14.55 0.30
C GLY A 21 -2.23 -13.03 0.44
N LEU A 22 -1.19 -12.51 1.10
CA LEU A 22 -0.95 -11.07 1.19
C LEU A 22 -0.37 -10.52 -0.12
N SER A 23 0.58 -11.23 -0.73
CA SER A 23 1.12 -10.87 -2.05
C SER A 23 0.00 -10.68 -3.08
N ALA A 24 -0.94 -11.63 -3.13
CA ALA A 24 -2.09 -11.55 -4.04
C ALA A 24 -2.97 -10.32 -3.79
N GLN A 25 -3.24 -9.98 -2.52
CA GLN A 25 -4.02 -8.78 -2.18
C GLN A 25 -3.26 -7.48 -2.54
N VAL A 26 -1.94 -7.46 -2.33
CA VAL A 26 -1.08 -6.33 -2.74
C VAL A 26 -1.13 -6.13 -4.24
N ASP A 27 -1.02 -7.21 -5.03
CA ASP A 27 -1.09 -7.16 -6.49
C ASP A 27 -2.47 -6.68 -6.98
N GLN A 28 -3.55 -7.17 -6.36
CA GLN A 28 -4.91 -6.73 -6.66
C GLN A 28 -5.07 -5.23 -6.39
N HIS A 29 -4.69 -4.77 -5.20
CA HIS A 29 -4.81 -3.35 -4.87
C HIS A 29 -3.92 -2.49 -5.75
N ALA A 30 -2.72 -2.93 -6.11
CA ALA A 30 -1.85 -2.22 -7.05
C ALA A 30 -2.51 -2.08 -8.43
N ALA A 31 -3.21 -3.12 -8.91
CA ALA A 31 -3.99 -3.05 -10.15
C ALA A 31 -5.15 -2.04 -10.04
N GLU A 32 -5.91 -2.09 -8.95
CA GLU A 32 -6.99 -1.14 -8.68
C GLU A 32 -6.50 0.31 -8.58
N VAL A 33 -5.33 0.57 -7.97
CA VAL A 33 -4.73 1.92 -7.95
C VAL A 33 -4.44 2.38 -9.39
N ARG A 34 -3.79 1.54 -10.20
CA ARG A 34 -3.47 1.90 -11.59
C ARG A 34 -4.73 2.17 -12.41
N ASP A 35 -5.79 1.41 -12.18
CA ASP A 35 -7.09 1.60 -12.81
C ASP A 35 -7.73 2.93 -12.42
N LEU A 36 -7.77 3.26 -11.12
CA LEU A 36 -8.30 4.54 -10.63
C LEU A 36 -7.50 5.75 -11.12
N LEU A 37 -6.18 5.59 -11.28
CA LEU A 37 -5.30 6.62 -11.84
C LEU A 37 -5.36 6.70 -13.37
N GLY A 38 -6.09 5.80 -14.04
CA GLY A 38 -6.21 5.79 -15.51
C GLY A 38 -4.94 5.39 -16.25
N VAL A 39 -4.01 4.68 -15.58
CA VAL A 39 -2.69 4.31 -16.13
C VAL A 39 -2.58 2.82 -16.42
N ARG A 40 -3.63 2.19 -16.95
CA ARG A 40 -3.63 0.77 -17.34
C ARG A 40 -2.41 0.42 -18.19
N GLY A 41 -1.60 -0.54 -17.73
CA GLY A 41 -0.38 -0.99 -18.41
C GLY A 41 0.79 0.00 -18.38
N ARG A 42 0.68 1.14 -17.68
CA ARG A 42 1.73 2.15 -17.53
C ARG A 42 2.09 2.33 -16.06
N ARG A 43 3.32 2.81 -15.81
CA ARG A 43 3.78 3.17 -14.46
C ARG A 43 3.11 4.49 -14.02
N PRO A 44 2.49 4.56 -12.84
CA PRO A 44 2.02 5.82 -12.26
C PRO A 44 3.18 6.79 -12.00
N THR A 45 2.92 8.10 -12.06
CA THR A 45 3.92 9.10 -11.63
C THR A 45 3.99 9.16 -10.10
N LEU A 46 5.15 9.56 -9.55
CA LEU A 46 5.31 9.73 -8.10
C LEU A 46 4.34 10.76 -7.53
N THR A 47 4.06 11.84 -8.26
CA THR A 47 3.08 12.86 -7.85
C THR A 47 1.67 12.29 -7.79
N ALA A 48 1.26 11.48 -8.77
CA ALA A 48 -0.06 10.84 -8.75
C ALA A 48 -0.20 9.86 -7.57
N LEU A 49 0.86 9.10 -7.27
CA LEU A 49 0.88 8.20 -6.11
C LEU A 49 0.84 8.96 -4.79
N ALA A 50 1.56 10.08 -4.66
CA ALA A 50 1.53 10.93 -3.48
C ALA A 50 0.13 11.50 -3.23
N SER A 51 -0.49 12.12 -4.25
CA SER A 51 -1.85 12.66 -4.15
C SER A 51 -2.88 11.58 -3.82
N TYR A 52 -2.74 10.38 -4.40
CA TYR A 52 -3.60 9.24 -4.05
C TYR A 52 -3.43 8.81 -2.59
N THR A 53 -2.18 8.74 -2.12
CA THR A 53 -1.85 8.35 -0.75
C THR A 53 -2.42 9.34 0.26
N ASP A 54 -2.29 10.64 0.00
CA ASP A 54 -2.84 11.68 0.87
C ASP A 54 -4.37 11.59 0.95
N GLY A 55 -5.07 11.46 -0.18
CA GLY A 55 -6.52 11.32 -0.20
C GLY A 55 -7.02 10.02 0.48
N LEU A 56 -6.28 8.92 0.34
CA LEU A 56 -6.57 7.66 1.03
C LEU A 56 -6.46 7.83 2.55
N LEU A 57 -5.35 8.42 3.02
CA LEU A 57 -5.08 8.62 4.45
C LEU A 57 -6.06 9.61 5.06
N ASP A 58 -6.34 10.73 4.40
CA ASP A 58 -7.33 11.71 4.85
C ASP A 58 -8.71 11.07 5.01
N GLY A 59 -9.18 10.37 3.97
CA GLY A 59 -10.46 9.66 4.02
C GLY A 59 -10.51 8.54 5.08
N ALA A 60 -9.43 7.79 5.27
CA ALA A 60 -9.37 6.71 6.25
C ALA A 60 -9.35 7.26 7.70
N THR A 61 -8.48 8.24 7.96
CA THR A 61 -8.35 8.86 9.29
C THR A 61 -9.61 9.65 9.67
N GLY A 62 -10.25 10.32 8.71
CA GLY A 62 -11.56 10.95 8.91
C GLY A 62 -12.67 9.97 9.30
N ARG A 63 -12.49 8.66 9.01
CA ARG A 63 -13.38 7.56 9.45
C ARG A 63 -12.85 6.81 10.66
N GLY A 64 -11.85 7.34 11.35
CA GLY A 64 -11.28 6.76 12.57
C GLY A 64 -10.26 5.65 12.36
N TRP A 65 -9.80 5.42 11.12
CA TRP A 65 -8.72 4.47 10.89
C TRP A 65 -7.43 4.92 11.57
N GLN A 66 -6.72 3.98 12.17
CA GLN A 66 -5.43 4.19 12.80
C GLN A 66 -4.41 3.22 12.19
N PRO A 67 -3.17 3.66 11.93
CA PRO A 67 -2.13 2.77 11.42
C PRO A 67 -1.89 1.59 12.37
N PRO A 68 -2.09 0.35 11.91
CA PRO A 68 -1.88 -0.81 12.74
C PRO A 68 -0.39 -1.05 13.00
N GLN A 69 -0.06 -1.57 14.19
CA GLN A 69 1.27 -2.09 14.49
C GLN A 69 1.33 -3.56 14.07
N HIS A 70 1.52 -3.82 12.78
CA HIS A 70 1.62 -5.19 12.29
C HIS A 70 3.05 -5.75 12.42
N ASP A 71 3.18 -6.91 13.04
CA ASP A 71 4.26 -7.87 12.81
C ASP A 71 3.90 -8.80 11.63
N LEU A 72 4.73 -9.81 11.34
CA LEU A 72 4.48 -10.75 10.24
C LEU A 72 3.11 -11.46 10.35
N VAL A 73 2.67 -11.79 11.57
CA VAL A 73 1.38 -12.47 11.81
C VAL A 73 0.22 -11.49 11.63
N GLY A 74 0.37 -10.25 12.11
CA GLY A 74 -0.63 -9.20 11.95
C GLY A 74 -0.93 -8.87 10.48
N TRP A 75 0.06 -9.02 9.59
CA TRP A 75 -0.10 -8.80 8.16
C TRP A 75 -1.02 -9.81 7.45
N ALA A 76 -1.18 -11.02 7.99
CA ALA A 76 -2.09 -12.02 7.42
C ALA A 76 -3.58 -11.61 7.54
N GLY A 77 -3.90 -10.75 8.51
CA GLY A 77 -5.24 -10.20 8.74
C GLY A 77 -5.30 -8.68 8.58
N ALA A 78 -4.36 -8.08 7.84
CA ALA A 78 -4.31 -6.64 7.64
C ALA A 78 -5.60 -6.14 6.95
N ASP A 79 -6.06 -4.96 7.37
CA ASP A 79 -7.22 -4.33 6.77
C ASP A 79 -6.92 -3.79 5.36
N GLY A 80 -7.98 -3.52 4.59
CA GLY A 80 -7.83 -3.06 3.21
C GLY A 80 -7.11 -1.72 3.06
N VAL A 81 -7.13 -0.82 4.05
CA VAL A 81 -6.36 0.43 4.00
C VAL A 81 -4.87 0.13 4.18
N ALA A 82 -4.52 -0.72 5.13
CA ALA A 82 -3.14 -1.15 5.36
C ALA A 82 -2.56 -1.87 4.13
N VAL A 83 -3.31 -2.82 3.53
CA VAL A 83 -2.85 -3.53 2.32
C VAL A 83 -2.76 -2.58 1.13
N ARG A 84 -3.66 -1.60 1.00
CA ARG A 84 -3.59 -0.62 -0.09
C ARG A 84 -2.44 0.36 0.05
N LEU A 85 -2.09 0.77 1.28
CA LEU A 85 -0.87 1.54 1.53
C LEU A 85 0.39 0.72 1.20
N LEU A 86 0.40 -0.57 1.53
CA LEU A 86 1.48 -1.48 1.14
C LEU A 86 1.60 -1.61 -0.38
N ALA A 87 0.49 -1.69 -1.10
CA ALA A 87 0.48 -1.68 -2.57
C ALA A 87 1.04 -0.38 -3.16
N LEU A 88 0.79 0.77 -2.54
CA LEU A 88 1.39 2.05 -2.94
C LEU A 88 2.92 2.04 -2.71
N CYS A 89 3.40 1.48 -1.59
CA CYS A 89 4.84 1.28 -1.37
C CYS A 89 5.44 0.40 -2.48
N ALA A 90 4.81 -0.73 -2.83
CA ALA A 90 5.28 -1.60 -3.91
C ALA A 90 5.34 -0.86 -5.27
N LEU A 91 4.32 -0.06 -5.59
CA LEU A 91 4.30 0.76 -6.81
C LEU A 91 5.44 1.78 -6.83
N VAL A 92 5.70 2.48 -5.72
CA VAL A 92 6.81 3.44 -5.60
C VAL A 92 8.16 2.72 -5.76
N THR A 93 8.38 1.62 -5.04
CA THR A 93 9.62 0.83 -5.14
C THR A 93 9.84 0.34 -6.56
N SER A 94 8.79 -0.12 -7.24
CA SER A 94 8.89 -0.53 -8.63
C SER A 94 9.24 0.68 -9.51
N ALA A 95 8.60 1.84 -9.36
CA ALA A 95 8.78 3.03 -10.20
C ALA A 95 10.21 3.60 -10.20
N VAL A 96 10.99 3.34 -9.15
CA VAL A 96 12.37 3.81 -8.99
C VAL A 96 13.39 2.77 -9.47
N ALA A 97 12.95 1.54 -9.77
CA ALA A 97 13.75 0.43 -10.33
C ALA A 97 13.51 0.25 -11.83
#